data_AF-A0A9D6II61-F1
#
_entry.id   AF-A0A9D6II61-F1
#
_cell.length_a   1.000
_cell.length_b   1.000
_cell.length_c   1.000
_cell.angle_alpha   90.00
_cell.angle_beta   90.00
_cell.angle_gamma   90.00
#
_symmetry.space_group_name_H-M   'P 1'
#
loop_
_entity.id
_entity.type
_entity.pdbx_description
1 polymer ?
#
loop_
_entity_poly.entity_id
_entity_poly.type
_entity_poly.pdbx_seq_one_letter_code
_entity_poly.pdbx_strand_id
1 'polypeptide(L)'
;MSTSFDFLISQDDELALHKRLVDGDYSAPGEIANIYINGLIKWLLEINRATVPEDICIEAAEDAWIALVKNPASFNRERGKRLGAYLCMSAQGDLKNRLAEEGRRRKKISEAVQLSAEDGKYLETADDPSLPLRIQEEARQLGQGIIPLVNDGLSEGESRVFDLIMQGERRTAVFAQALGIDHLPKKERAAEVHRVKNKIKKRIMRGKTDDGHES
;
A
#
# COMPACT_ATOMS: atom_id res chain seq x y z
N MET A 1 -16.28 2.63 9.68
CA MET A 1 -16.78 3.50 8.58
C MET A 1 -16.97 2.69 7.30
N SER A 2 -18.22 2.55 6.82
CA SER A 2 -18.51 1.90 5.53
C SER A 2 -18.05 2.80 4.37
N THR A 3 -16.90 2.50 3.78
CA THR A 3 -16.50 3.01 2.46
C THR A 3 -17.31 2.31 1.37
N SER A 4 -18.62 2.53 1.41
CA SER A 4 -19.53 2.01 0.40
C SER A 4 -19.22 2.76 -0.89
N PHE A 5 -18.67 2.05 -1.87
CA PHE A 5 -18.61 2.55 -3.23
C PHE A 5 -20.06 2.77 -3.68
N ASP A 6 -20.49 4.02 -3.73
CA ASP A 6 -21.85 4.34 -4.17
C ASP A 6 -21.98 3.92 -5.63
N PHE A 7 -22.80 2.90 -5.83
CA PHE A 7 -23.05 2.38 -7.16
C PHE A 7 -23.84 3.42 -7.95
N LEU A 8 -23.18 4.04 -8.92
CA LEU A 8 -23.68 5.18 -9.69
C LEU A 8 -24.86 4.83 -10.62
N ILE A 9 -25.16 3.55 -10.81
CA ILE A 9 -26.25 3.05 -11.66
C ILE A 9 -27.03 1.91 -11.01
N SER A 10 -28.23 1.64 -11.53
CA SER A 10 -29.08 0.53 -11.07
C SER A 10 -28.41 -0.82 -11.35
N GLN A 11 -28.87 -1.89 -10.67
CA GLN A 11 -28.34 -3.23 -10.92
C GLN A 11 -28.69 -3.73 -12.34
N ASP A 12 -29.85 -3.34 -12.86
CA ASP A 12 -30.30 -3.78 -14.19
C ASP A 12 -29.49 -3.10 -15.30
N ASP A 13 -29.18 -1.81 -15.15
CA ASP A 13 -28.32 -1.07 -16.09
C ASP A 13 -26.89 -1.63 -16.11
N GLU A 14 -26.37 -1.98 -14.93
CA GLU A 14 -25.06 -2.59 -14.78
C GLU A 14 -24.97 -3.95 -15.49
N LEU A 15 -26.04 -4.76 -15.41
CA LEU A 15 -26.13 -6.04 -16.11
C LEU A 15 -26.28 -5.85 -17.62
N ALA A 16 -27.07 -4.87 -18.06
CA ALA A 16 -27.20 -4.55 -19.47
C ALA A 16 -25.86 -4.13 -20.09
N LEU A 17 -25.10 -3.28 -19.39
CA LEU A 17 -23.77 -2.86 -19.80
C LEU A 17 -22.77 -4.02 -19.83
N HIS A 18 -22.75 -4.86 -18.79
CA HIS A 18 -21.88 -6.03 -18.76
C HIS A 18 -22.21 -7.02 -19.87
N LYS A 19 -23.50 -7.27 -20.14
CA LYS A 19 -23.93 -8.14 -21.23
C LYS A 19 -23.46 -7.59 -22.59
N ARG A 20 -23.63 -6.29 -22.85
CA ARG A 20 -23.13 -5.65 -24.08
C ARG A 20 -21.61 -5.81 -24.22
N LEU A 21 -20.87 -5.67 -23.11
CA LEU A 21 -19.42 -5.90 -23.10
C LEU A 21 -19.06 -7.34 -23.46
N VAL A 22 -19.78 -8.33 -22.92
CA VAL A 22 -19.60 -9.76 -23.25
C VAL A 22 -19.94 -10.05 -24.71
N ASP A 23 -20.99 -9.42 -25.23
CA ASP A 23 -21.44 -9.55 -26.62
C ASP A 23 -20.50 -8.82 -27.62
N GLY A 24 -19.47 -8.12 -27.13
CA GLY A 24 -18.45 -7.46 -27.95
C GLY A 24 -18.86 -6.09 -28.51
N ASP A 25 -19.84 -5.43 -27.91
CA ASP A 25 -20.24 -4.06 -28.28
C ASP A 25 -19.06 -3.09 -28.11
N TYR A 26 -18.71 -2.39 -29.20
CA TYR A 26 -17.59 -1.45 -29.24
C TYR A 26 -17.77 -0.21 -28.37
N SER A 27 -19.01 0.20 -28.05
CA SER A 27 -19.25 1.39 -27.21
C SER A 27 -19.32 1.05 -25.72
N ALA A 28 -19.66 -0.19 -25.36
CA ALA A 28 -19.81 -0.63 -23.98
C ALA A 28 -18.54 -0.39 -23.12
N PRO A 29 -17.31 -0.61 -23.61
CA PRO A 29 -16.10 -0.25 -22.86
C PRO A 29 -16.07 1.22 -22.43
N GLY A 30 -16.29 2.15 -23.37
CA GLY A 30 -16.23 3.58 -23.07
C GLY A 30 -17.30 4.02 -22.07
N GLU A 31 -18.51 3.45 -22.19
CA GLU A 31 -19.61 3.74 -21.28
C GLU A 31 -19.30 3.27 -19.84
N ILE A 32 -18.82 2.04 -19.66
CA ILE A 32 -18.46 1.51 -18.35
C ILE A 32 -17.28 2.30 -17.75
N ALA A 33 -16.28 2.62 -18.56
CA ALA A 33 -15.14 3.42 -18.12
C ALA A 33 -15.56 4.78 -17.54
N ASN A 34 -16.43 5.51 -18.26
CA ASN A 34 -16.94 6.81 -17.83
C ASN A 34 -17.73 6.75 -16.52
N ILE A 35 -18.45 5.65 -16.28
CA ILE A 35 -19.23 5.46 -15.06
C ILE A 35 -18.32 5.09 -13.89
N TYR A 36 -17.39 4.14 -14.07
CA TYR A 36 -16.73 3.51 -12.93
C TYR A 36 -15.31 4.03 -12.64
N ILE A 37 -14.51 4.45 -13.62
CA ILE A 37 -13.08 4.73 -13.41
C ILE A 37 -12.87 5.86 -12.38
N ASN A 38 -13.52 7.00 -12.56
CA ASN A 38 -13.34 8.14 -11.65
C ASN A 38 -13.80 7.81 -10.22
N GLY A 39 -14.91 7.07 -10.10
CA GLY A 39 -15.37 6.57 -8.82
C GLY A 39 -14.36 5.62 -8.18
N LEU A 40 -13.76 4.73 -8.97
CA LEU A 40 -12.76 3.76 -8.51
C LEU A 40 -11.51 4.45 -7.99
N ILE A 41 -10.99 5.42 -8.73
CA ILE A 41 -9.82 6.21 -8.35
C ILE A 41 -10.10 6.92 -7.02
N LYS A 42 -11.23 7.62 -6.92
CA LYS A 42 -11.64 8.29 -5.68
C LYS A 42 -11.75 7.32 -4.51
N TRP A 43 -12.37 6.15 -4.72
CA TRP A 43 -12.47 5.12 -3.69
C TRP A 43 -11.10 4.56 -3.26
N LEU A 44 -10.18 4.34 -4.21
CA LEU A 44 -8.80 3.91 -3.92
C LEU A 44 -8.04 4.97 -3.13
N LEU A 45 -8.17 6.24 -3.49
CA LEU A 45 -7.58 7.35 -2.74
C LEU A 45 -8.16 7.44 -1.33
N GLU A 46 -9.48 7.28 -1.19
CA GLU A 46 -10.16 7.34 0.09
C GLU A 46 -9.81 6.19 1.04
N ILE A 47 -9.64 4.97 0.52
CA ILE A 47 -9.26 3.82 1.36
C ILE A 47 -7.75 3.80 1.67
N ASN A 48 -6.93 4.51 0.89
CA ASN A 48 -5.48 4.59 1.07
C ASN A 48 -4.97 5.97 1.50
N ARG A 49 -5.86 6.83 2.04
CA ARG A 49 -5.83 8.28 2.36
C ARG A 49 -4.51 8.99 2.69
N ALA A 50 -3.39 8.31 2.93
CA ALA A 50 -2.12 8.94 3.26
C ALA A 50 -0.86 8.21 2.77
N THR A 51 -0.95 7.08 2.06
CA THR A 51 0.23 6.22 1.82
C THR A 51 0.56 5.96 0.36
N VAL A 52 -0.40 6.15 -0.54
CA VAL A 52 -0.23 5.74 -1.94
C VAL A 52 -0.35 6.97 -2.85
N PRO A 53 0.67 7.24 -3.68
CA PRO A 53 0.61 8.24 -4.73
C PRO A 53 -0.61 8.06 -5.65
N GLU A 54 -1.18 9.18 -6.11
CA GLU A 54 -2.41 9.19 -6.91
C GLU A 54 -2.24 8.49 -8.26
N ASP A 55 -1.10 8.67 -8.91
CA ASP A 55 -0.72 8.01 -10.16
C ASP A 55 -0.80 6.48 -10.05
N ILE A 56 -0.31 5.88 -8.95
CA ILE A 56 -0.39 4.43 -8.74
C ILE A 56 -1.86 3.99 -8.57
N CYS A 57 -2.70 4.82 -7.94
CA CYS A 57 -4.13 4.54 -7.82
C CYS A 57 -4.84 4.59 -9.19
N ILE A 58 -4.50 5.57 -10.03
CA ILE A 58 -5.00 5.70 -11.40
C ILE A 58 -4.64 4.46 -12.21
N GLU A 59 -3.35 4.10 -12.24
CA GLU A 59 -2.87 2.94 -12.99
C GLU A 59 -3.53 1.63 -12.53
N ALA A 60 -3.73 1.45 -11.22
CA ALA A 60 -4.39 0.25 -10.68
C ALA A 60 -5.87 0.18 -11.07
N ALA A 61 -6.57 1.32 -11.12
CA ALA A 61 -7.96 1.37 -11.60
C ALA A 61 -8.05 1.07 -13.10
N GLU A 62 -7.14 1.63 -13.90
CA GLU A 62 -7.04 1.38 -15.34
C GLU A 62 -6.72 -0.08 -15.65
N ASP A 63 -5.78 -0.70 -14.93
CA ASP A 63 -5.44 -2.11 -15.10
C ASP A 63 -6.63 -3.03 -14.83
N ALA A 64 -7.33 -2.81 -13.72
CA ALA A 64 -8.51 -3.58 -13.36
C ALA A 64 -9.60 -3.46 -14.43
N TRP A 65 -9.78 -2.25 -14.96
CA TRP A 65 -10.68 -2.00 -16.08
C TRP A 65 -10.25 -2.73 -17.36
N ILE A 66 -8.98 -2.59 -17.76
CA ILE A 66 -8.42 -3.26 -18.94
C ILE A 66 -8.53 -4.80 -18.80
N ALA A 67 -8.29 -5.34 -17.61
CA ALA A 67 -8.43 -6.76 -17.33
C ALA A 67 -9.87 -7.25 -17.54
N LEU A 68 -10.86 -6.47 -17.09
CA LEU A 68 -12.27 -6.76 -17.34
C LEU A 68 -12.60 -6.70 -18.84
N VAL A 69 -12.13 -5.69 -19.58
CA VAL A 69 -12.39 -5.58 -21.03
C VAL A 69 -11.75 -6.74 -21.80
N LYS A 70 -10.54 -7.14 -21.44
CA LYS A 70 -9.83 -8.27 -22.07
C LYS A 70 -10.51 -9.61 -21.79
N ASN A 71 -11.15 -9.75 -20.62
CA ASN A 71 -11.86 -10.96 -20.24
C ASN A 71 -13.19 -10.62 -19.52
N PRO A 72 -14.24 -10.23 -20.26
CA PRO A 72 -15.51 -9.81 -19.66
C PRO A 72 -16.19 -10.93 -18.86
N ALA A 73 -15.93 -12.19 -19.23
CA ALA A 73 -16.45 -13.38 -18.55
C ALA A 73 -15.84 -13.62 -17.15
N SER A 74 -14.78 -12.89 -16.79
CA SER A 74 -14.18 -12.95 -15.44
C SER A 74 -15.15 -12.46 -14.35
N PHE A 75 -16.08 -11.56 -14.69
CA PHE A 75 -17.15 -11.13 -13.79
C PHE A 75 -18.29 -12.15 -13.80
N ASN A 76 -18.52 -12.80 -12.66
CA ASN A 76 -19.63 -13.74 -12.49
C ASN A 76 -20.68 -13.17 -11.53
N ARG A 77 -21.87 -12.87 -12.07
CA ARG A 77 -23.02 -12.36 -11.33
C ARG A 77 -23.63 -13.37 -10.36
N GLU A 78 -23.56 -14.66 -10.65
CA GLU A 78 -24.13 -15.73 -9.79
C GLU A 78 -23.49 -15.75 -8.40
N ARG A 79 -22.30 -15.15 -8.25
CA ARG A 79 -21.63 -14.98 -6.96
C ARG A 79 -22.23 -13.85 -6.11
N GLY A 80 -23.32 -13.22 -6.55
CA GLY A 80 -24.06 -12.18 -5.82
C GLY A 80 -23.36 -10.83 -5.74
N LYS A 81 -22.21 -10.65 -6.41
CA LYS A 81 -21.44 -9.40 -6.39
C LYS A 81 -21.93 -8.44 -7.47
N ARG A 82 -21.78 -7.15 -7.20
CA ARG A 82 -21.93 -6.08 -8.19
C ARG A 82 -20.60 -5.87 -8.94
N LEU A 83 -20.67 -5.43 -10.18
CA LEU A 83 -19.56 -5.06 -11.06
C LEU A 83 -18.66 -4.03 -10.40
N GLY A 84 -19.24 -2.98 -9.80
CA GLY A 84 -18.45 -1.99 -9.05
C GLY A 84 -17.63 -2.63 -7.92
N ALA A 85 -18.23 -3.55 -7.15
CA ALA A 85 -17.54 -4.25 -6.07
C ALA A 85 -16.45 -5.20 -6.60
N TYR A 86 -16.70 -5.86 -7.75
CA TYR A 86 -15.69 -6.66 -8.43
C TYR A 86 -14.50 -5.81 -8.89
N LEU A 87 -14.76 -4.67 -9.53
CA LEU A 87 -13.73 -3.74 -9.98
C LEU A 87 -12.91 -3.19 -8.80
N CYS A 88 -13.55 -2.78 -7.71
CA CYS A 88 -12.85 -2.37 -6.49
C CYS A 88 -11.92 -3.47 -5.96
N MET A 89 -12.37 -4.73 -5.94
CA MET A 89 -11.54 -5.86 -5.51
C MET A 89 -10.36 -6.10 -6.44
N SER A 90 -10.57 -6.05 -7.76
CA SER A 90 -9.51 -6.22 -8.75
C SER A 90 -8.47 -5.12 -8.62
N ALA A 91 -8.91 -3.84 -8.65
CA ALA A 91 -8.04 -2.69 -8.56
C ALA A 91 -7.24 -2.64 -7.26
N GLN A 92 -7.84 -3.08 -6.14
CA GLN A 92 -7.11 -3.21 -4.88
C GLN A 92 -6.02 -4.30 -4.94
N GLY A 93 -6.27 -5.39 -5.66
CA GLY A 93 -5.28 -6.42 -5.93
C GLY A 93 -4.11 -5.88 -6.77
N ASP A 94 -4.44 -5.20 -7.86
CA ASP A 94 -3.46 -4.60 -8.78
C ASP A 94 -2.61 -3.54 -8.07
N LEU A 95 -3.23 -2.69 -7.25
CA LEU A 95 -2.54 -1.72 -6.41
C LEU A 95 -1.51 -2.38 -5.48
N LYS A 96 -1.89 -3.47 -4.81
CA LYS A 96 -0.97 -4.21 -3.91
C LYS A 96 0.20 -4.82 -4.67
N ASN A 97 -0.06 -5.34 -5.86
CA ASN A 97 0.98 -5.91 -6.72
C ASN A 97 1.99 -4.83 -7.15
N ARG A 98 1.49 -3.67 -7.60
CA ARG A 98 2.32 -2.51 -7.97
C ARG A 98 3.17 -1.99 -6.82
N LEU A 99 2.57 -1.81 -5.64
CA LEU A 99 3.31 -1.39 -4.44
C LEU A 99 4.40 -2.41 -4.03
N ALA A 100 4.12 -3.71 -4.19
CA ALA A 100 5.11 -4.75 -3.93
C ALA A 100 6.24 -4.78 -4.98
N GLU A 101 5.95 -4.45 -6.23
CA GLU A 101 6.96 -4.28 -7.28
C GLU A 101 7.84 -3.06 -7.04
N GLU A 102 7.24 -1.92 -6.72
CA GLU A 102 7.97 -0.69 -6.42
C GLU A 102 8.86 -0.85 -5.19
N GLY A 103 8.36 -1.50 -4.13
CA GLY A 103 9.17 -1.85 -2.96
C GLY A 103 10.36 -2.75 -3.29
N ARG A 104 10.18 -3.72 -4.21
CA ARG A 104 11.27 -4.58 -4.70
C ARG A 104 12.29 -3.78 -5.53
N ARG A 105 11.83 -2.86 -6.38
CA ARG A 105 12.68 -2.00 -7.19
C ARG A 105 13.53 -1.06 -6.33
N ARG A 106 12.91 -0.37 -5.35
CA ARG A 106 13.61 0.49 -4.39
C ARG A 106 14.67 -0.27 -3.60
N LYS A 107 14.35 -1.48 -3.15
CA LYS A 107 15.31 -2.33 -2.44
C LYS A 107 16.52 -2.70 -3.32
N LYS A 108 16.29 -3.09 -4.59
CA LYS A 108 17.37 -3.39 -5.54
C LYS A 108 18.28 -2.18 -5.81
N ILE A 109 17.70 -0.98 -5.96
CA ILE A 109 18.47 0.25 -6.17
C ILE A 109 19.31 0.55 -4.91
N SER A 110 18.74 0.42 -3.72
CA SER A 110 19.47 0.62 -2.47
C SER A 110 20.62 -0.40 -2.29
N GLU A 111 20.43 -1.66 -2.70
CA GLU A 111 21.48 -2.69 -2.68
C GLU A 111 22.57 -2.42 -3.74
N ALA A 112 22.20 -1.92 -4.92
CA ALA A 112 23.17 -1.55 -5.97
C ALA A 112 24.03 -0.34 -5.58
N VAL A 113 23.47 0.64 -4.84
CA VAL A 113 24.20 1.80 -4.31
C VAL A 113 25.13 1.42 -3.15
N GLN A 114 24.79 0.39 -2.37
CA GLN A 114 25.72 -0.12 -1.34
C GLN A 114 26.88 -0.92 -1.93
N LEU A 115 26.70 -1.57 -3.09
CA LEU A 115 27.76 -2.31 -3.79
C LEU A 115 28.68 -1.42 -4.63
N SER A 116 28.35 -0.14 -4.82
CA SER A 116 29.16 0.79 -5.64
C SER A 116 30.01 1.77 -4.80
N ALA A 117 30.11 1.56 -3.48
CA ALA A 117 31.06 2.31 -2.64
C ALA A 117 32.52 1.81 -2.76
N GLU A 118 32.76 0.68 -3.44
CA GLU A 118 34.12 0.09 -3.53
C GLU A 118 34.75 0.11 -4.92
N ASP A 119 34.03 0.42 -6.00
CA ASP A 119 34.65 0.55 -7.33
C ASP A 119 34.29 1.88 -7.97
N GLY A 120 35.24 2.81 -7.87
CA GLY A 120 35.21 4.05 -8.61
C GLY A 120 35.35 3.83 -10.12
N LYS A 121 34.99 4.91 -10.82
CA LYS A 121 35.21 5.26 -12.24
C LYS A 121 34.09 4.94 -13.25
N TYR A 122 33.49 6.06 -13.69
CA TYR A 122 32.77 6.32 -14.93
C TYR A 122 31.36 5.76 -15.09
N LEU A 123 30.36 6.64 -14.96
CA LEU A 123 29.63 7.15 -16.13
C LEU A 123 28.76 8.34 -15.75
N GLU A 124 29.09 9.50 -16.35
CA GLU A 124 28.20 10.65 -16.49
C GLU A 124 26.93 10.22 -17.20
N THR A 125 25.74 10.46 -16.63
CA THR A 125 24.61 11.02 -17.38
C THR A 125 23.58 11.67 -16.45
N ALA A 126 23.44 12.98 -16.63
CA ALA A 126 22.29 13.84 -16.33
C ALA A 126 21.73 13.85 -14.89
N ASP A 127 22.21 14.81 -14.12
CA ASP A 127 21.59 15.37 -12.93
C ASP A 127 20.13 15.83 -13.20
N ASP A 128 19.17 15.20 -12.51
CA ASP A 128 17.98 15.92 -12.05
C ASP A 128 18.11 16.12 -10.52
N PRO A 129 18.57 17.30 -10.07
CA PRO A 129 18.83 17.58 -8.65
C PRO A 129 17.55 17.70 -7.80
N SER A 130 16.36 17.52 -8.38
CA SER A 130 15.07 17.66 -7.68
C SER A 130 14.55 16.37 -7.02
N LEU A 131 15.02 15.20 -7.46
CA LEU A 131 14.56 13.88 -6.99
C LEU A 131 14.89 13.58 -5.51
N PRO A 132 16.09 13.91 -4.98
CA PRO A 132 16.41 13.63 -3.58
C PRO A 132 15.57 14.44 -2.59
N LEU A 133 15.23 15.69 -2.93
CA LEU A 133 14.44 16.59 -2.09
C LEU A 133 12.97 16.13 -1.97
N ARG A 134 12.40 15.61 -3.06
CA ARG A 134 11.01 15.12 -3.09
C ARG A 134 10.82 13.85 -2.24
N ILE A 135 11.82 12.96 -2.26
CA ILE A 135 11.85 11.73 -1.44
C ILE A 135 12.02 12.07 0.06
N GLN A 136 12.75 13.15 0.38
CA GLN A 136 12.95 13.59 1.76
C GLN A 136 11.70 14.28 2.34
N GLU A 137 10.93 15.01 1.53
CA GLU A 137 9.69 15.69 1.93
C GLU A 137 8.53 14.68 2.17
N GLU A 138 8.35 13.67 1.29
CA GLU A 138 7.31 12.64 1.45
C GLU A 138 7.56 11.71 2.66
N ALA A 139 8.82 11.35 2.92
CA ALA A 139 9.20 10.58 4.10
C ALA A 139 8.91 11.33 5.41
N ARG A 140 8.95 12.67 5.37
CA ARG A 140 8.65 13.53 6.52
C ARG A 140 7.15 13.69 6.75
N GLN A 141 6.33 13.69 5.69
CA GLN A 141 4.87 13.84 5.80
C GLN A 141 4.16 12.56 6.28
N LEU A 142 4.64 11.38 5.88
CA LEU A 142 4.11 10.08 6.34
C LEU A 142 4.38 9.78 7.83
N GLY A 143 5.33 10.48 8.45
CA GLY A 143 5.68 10.33 9.87
C GLY A 143 4.81 11.13 10.84
N GLN A 144 4.01 12.12 10.40
CA GLN A 144 3.44 13.07 11.37
C GLN A 144 2.01 12.75 11.86
N GLY A 145 1.26 11.88 11.17
CA GLY A 145 -0.15 11.61 11.51
C GLY A 145 -0.44 10.41 12.42
N ILE A 146 0.39 9.35 12.36
CA ILE A 146 0.14 8.07 13.08
C ILE A 146 1.03 7.92 14.33
N ILE A 147 2.10 8.72 14.43
CA ILE A 147 3.11 8.62 15.49
C ILE A 147 2.61 9.04 16.88
N PRO A 148 1.72 10.04 17.08
CA PRO A 148 1.34 10.46 18.43
C PRO A 148 0.57 9.39 19.23
N LEU A 149 -0.35 8.67 18.58
CA LEU A 149 -1.23 7.70 19.25
C LEU A 149 -0.53 6.39 19.62
N VAL A 150 0.52 6.00 18.89
CA VAL A 150 1.27 4.76 19.17
C VAL A 150 2.37 4.98 20.22
N ASN A 151 2.87 6.21 20.35
CA ASN A 151 3.91 6.56 21.33
C ASN A 151 3.40 6.64 22.76
N ASP A 152 2.09 6.78 22.98
CA ASP A 152 1.54 6.87 24.32
C ASP A 152 1.65 5.51 25.05
N GLY A 153 2.51 5.44 26.05
CA GLY A 153 2.76 4.24 26.85
C GLY A 153 3.73 3.21 26.24
N LEU A 154 4.59 3.57 25.28
CA LEU A 154 5.81 2.81 24.96
C LEU A 154 6.95 3.22 25.91
N SER A 155 7.78 2.27 26.33
CA SER A 155 9.02 2.62 27.03
C SER A 155 10.04 3.19 26.04
N GLU A 156 11.05 3.91 26.54
CA GLU A 156 12.07 4.53 25.69
C GLU A 156 12.78 3.51 24.77
N GLY A 157 13.02 2.29 25.27
CA GLY A 157 13.58 1.20 24.46
C GLY A 157 12.61 0.68 23.40
N GLU A 158 11.31 0.63 23.70
CA GLU A 158 10.28 0.19 22.73
C GLU A 158 10.08 1.23 21.61
N SER A 159 10.13 2.52 21.93
CA SER A 159 10.06 3.60 20.92
C SER A 159 11.24 3.53 19.95
N ARG A 160 12.47 3.34 20.46
CA ARG A 160 13.65 3.14 19.60
C ARG A 160 13.52 1.89 18.71
N VAL A 161 12.96 0.80 19.24
CA VAL A 161 12.66 -0.40 18.44
C VAL A 161 11.61 -0.12 17.37
N PHE A 162 10.57 0.66 17.69
CA PHE A 162 9.55 1.07 16.73
C PHE A 162 10.16 1.88 15.58
N ASP A 163 11.01 2.87 15.89
CA ASP A 163 11.71 3.67 14.87
C ASP A 163 12.57 2.79 13.95
N LEU A 164 13.31 1.83 14.52
CA LEU A 164 14.11 0.88 13.75
C LEU A 164 13.24 -0.01 12.84
N ILE A 165 12.04 -0.40 13.27
CA ILE A 165 11.08 -1.15 12.43
C ILE A 165 10.59 -0.26 11.27
N MET A 166 10.30 1.02 11.52
CA MET A 166 9.88 1.97 10.49
C MET A 166 10.98 2.23 9.47
N GLN A 167 12.25 2.24 9.89
CA GLN A 167 13.42 2.31 9.02
C GLN A 167 13.72 1.00 8.26
N GLY A 168 12.95 -0.06 8.50
CA GLY A 168 13.11 -1.35 7.81
C GLY A 168 14.27 -2.23 8.32
N GLU A 169 14.83 -1.93 9.49
CA GLU A 169 15.91 -2.71 10.09
C GLU A 169 15.46 -4.16 10.40
N ARG A 170 16.35 -5.12 10.13
CA ARG A 170 16.07 -6.56 10.32
C ARG A 170 17.06 -7.24 11.26
N ARG A 171 18.18 -6.59 11.61
CA ARG A 171 19.25 -7.16 12.44
C ARG A 171 18.83 -7.23 13.91
N THR A 172 18.70 -8.43 14.45
CA THR A 172 18.39 -8.70 15.86
C THR A 172 19.36 -8.02 16.84
N ALA A 173 20.64 -7.89 16.46
CA ALA A 173 21.65 -7.23 17.30
C ALA A 173 21.33 -5.74 17.54
N VAL A 174 20.85 -5.03 16.51
CA VAL A 174 20.50 -3.61 16.59
C VAL A 174 19.27 -3.41 17.49
N PHE A 175 18.27 -4.29 17.38
CA PHE A 175 17.12 -4.29 18.28
C PHE A 175 17.50 -4.61 19.74
N ALA A 176 18.41 -5.56 19.95
CA ALA A 176 18.88 -5.92 21.28
C ALA A 176 19.65 -4.78 21.95
N GLN A 177 20.46 -4.05 21.18
CA GLN A 177 21.15 -2.85 21.65
C GLN A 177 20.17 -1.74 22.01
N ALA A 178 19.16 -1.50 21.17
CA ALA A 178 18.12 -0.50 21.44
C ALA A 178 17.32 -0.79 22.72
N LEU A 179 17.14 -2.08 23.05
CA LEU A 179 16.49 -2.56 24.26
C LEU A 179 17.44 -2.66 25.48
N GLY A 180 18.75 -2.42 25.32
CA GLY A 180 19.74 -2.58 26.39
C GLY A 180 19.95 -4.03 26.85
N ILE A 181 19.61 -5.02 26.01
CA ILE A 181 19.70 -6.46 26.32
C ILE A 181 20.85 -7.15 25.57
N ASP A 182 21.84 -6.41 25.11
CA ASP A 182 22.96 -6.95 24.32
C ASP A 182 23.77 -8.02 25.08
N HIS A 183 23.83 -7.89 26.41
CA HIS A 183 24.49 -8.76 27.37
C HIS A 183 23.83 -10.13 27.50
N LEU A 184 22.58 -10.30 27.06
CA LEU A 184 21.89 -11.58 27.15
C LEU A 184 22.41 -12.59 26.11
N PRO A 185 22.33 -13.91 26.40
CA PRO A 185 22.60 -14.96 25.43
C PRO A 185 21.78 -14.78 24.14
N LYS A 186 22.35 -15.16 22.98
CA LYS A 186 21.72 -14.95 21.65
C LYS A 186 20.27 -15.45 21.57
N LYS A 187 19.97 -16.58 22.23
CA LYS A 187 18.63 -17.19 22.27
C LYS A 187 17.62 -16.32 23.02
N GLU A 188 18.03 -15.79 24.17
CA GLU A 188 17.19 -14.93 25.01
C GLU A 188 16.99 -13.55 24.37
N ARG A 189 18.04 -12.99 23.75
CA ARG A 189 17.92 -11.75 22.94
C ARG A 189 16.87 -11.87 21.85
N ALA A 190 16.91 -12.97 21.09
CA ALA A 190 15.96 -13.19 20.01
C ALA A 190 14.52 -13.31 20.52
N ALA A 191 14.32 -14.00 21.65
CA ALA A 191 13.01 -14.16 22.28
C ALA A 191 12.43 -12.81 22.74
N GLU A 192 13.23 -11.99 23.43
CA GLU A 192 12.75 -10.69 23.94
C GLU A 192 12.49 -9.70 22.80
N VAL A 193 13.38 -9.64 21.80
CA VAL A 193 13.16 -8.84 20.58
C VAL A 193 11.86 -9.26 19.89
N HIS A 194 11.59 -10.56 19.76
CA HIS A 194 10.34 -11.04 19.17
C HIS A 194 9.11 -10.64 19.99
N ARG A 195 9.19 -10.73 21.32
CA ARG A 195 8.12 -10.33 22.24
C ARG A 195 7.77 -8.84 22.07
N VAL A 196 8.77 -7.97 22.07
CA VAL A 196 8.59 -6.52 21.89
C VAL A 196 8.03 -6.21 20.49
N LYS A 197 8.58 -6.81 19.43
CA LYS A 197 8.08 -6.62 18.05
C LYS A 197 6.61 -7.03 17.92
N ASN A 198 6.20 -8.14 18.53
CA ASN A 198 4.81 -8.58 18.53
C ASN A 198 3.90 -7.65 19.34
N LYS A 199 4.37 -7.12 20.47
CA LYS A 199 3.64 -6.14 21.28
C LYS A 199 3.37 -4.86 20.49
N ILE A 200 4.40 -4.32 19.85
CA ILE A 200 4.31 -3.14 18.96
C ILE A 200 3.34 -3.42 17.80
N LYS A 201 3.48 -4.56 17.11
CA LYS A 201 2.59 -4.95 16.01
C LYS A 201 1.13 -5.04 16.45
N LYS A 202 0.86 -5.64 17.62
CA LYS A 202 -0.50 -5.74 18.19
C LYS A 202 -1.08 -4.36 18.50
N ARG A 203 -0.29 -3.43 19.03
CA ARG A 203 -0.73 -2.04 19.27
C ARG A 203 -1.09 -1.32 17.99
N ILE A 204 -0.25 -1.42 16.95
CA ILE A 204 -0.53 -0.83 15.63
C ILE A 204 -1.84 -1.39 15.06
N MET A 205 -2.10 -2.70 15.20
CA MET A 205 -3.35 -3.30 14.72
C MET A 205 -4.58 -2.82 15.50
N ARG A 206 -4.45 -2.54 16.81
CA ARG A 206 -5.53 -2.00 17.64
C ARG A 206 -5.85 -0.55 17.29
N GLY A 207 -4.84 0.31 17.18
CA GLY A 207 -5.03 1.70 16.76
C GLY A 207 -5.73 1.81 15.41
N LYS A 208 -5.39 0.93 14.46
CA LYS A 208 -6.09 0.85 13.15
C LYS A 208 -7.55 0.43 13.23
N THR A 209 -7.99 -0.21 14.32
CA THR A 209 -9.36 -0.73 14.46
C THR A 209 -10.27 0.27 15.19
N ASP A 210 -9.74 1.02 16.16
CA ASP A 210 -10.51 1.95 16.98
C ASP A 210 -10.85 3.28 16.25
N ASP A 211 -10.04 3.72 15.28
CA ASP A 211 -10.35 4.88 14.41
C ASP A 211 -11.58 4.65 13.49
N GLY A 212 -12.18 3.46 13.52
CA GLY A 212 -13.32 3.07 12.69
C GLY A 212 -14.71 3.27 13.30
N HIS A 213 -14.81 3.66 14.58
CA HIS A 213 -16.04 3.60 15.39
C HIS A 213 -16.47 4.88 16.13
N GLU A 214 -16.06 6.07 15.67
CA GLU A 214 -16.78 7.32 15.99
C GLU A 214 -17.45 7.87 14.74
N SER A 215 -18.68 7.39 14.49
CA SER A 215 -19.78 8.08 13.76
C SER A 215 -21.05 7.26 13.92
#